data_AF-A0A9E1NMX5-F1
#
_entry.id   AF-A0A9E1NMX5-F1
#
_cell.length_a   1.000
_cell.length_b   1.000
_cell.length_c   1.000
_cell.angle_alpha   90.00
_cell.angle_beta   90.00
_cell.angle_gamma   90.00
#
_symmetry.space_group_name_H-M   'P 1'
#
loop_
_entity.id
_entity.type
_entity.pdbx_description
1 polymer ?
#
loop_
_entity_poly.entity_id
_entity_poly.type
_entity_poly.pdbx_seq_one_letter_code
_entity_poly.pdbx_strand_id
1 'polypeptide(L)'
;MNEQDKQLVEWLRQHTADVSVGGMWMPEGSGLTYVKEDEKTWRLTHMIDDESVESGHTRMKTLLWDIGINMIDDEAIMRPAPTSEHEAHAQELHMKREMAQQWADTDGTRLIDMDLENVWPEFVEDKEILLDNGDITTMQIWAYRPLNPNTGEHLSIDPDDYHLLMGDKYFMRFRLRSSKFDESEMNDEYIALSREEMIEYVDSNIGTDQGCAVGSTSIQGVGDRLHTNDGTIPVRIPPWMWGTFCMNTNPGKFTNTRSEEE
;
A
#
# COMPACT_ATOMS: atom_id res chain seq x y z
N MET A 1 25.00 15.37 25.57
CA MET A 1 24.33 14.49 24.59
C MET A 1 24.81 13.09 24.85
N ASN A 2 23.92 12.24 25.37
CA ASN A 2 24.22 10.82 25.57
C ASN A 2 24.25 10.11 24.19
N GLU A 3 24.55 8.81 24.15
CA GLU A 3 24.66 8.08 22.87
C GLU A 3 23.30 7.91 22.18
N GLN A 4 22.21 7.79 22.94
CA GLN A 4 20.85 7.67 22.40
C GLN A 4 20.40 8.98 21.72
N ASP A 5 20.73 10.13 22.31
CA ASP A 5 20.45 11.45 21.75
C ASP A 5 21.17 11.63 20.40
N LYS A 6 22.40 11.13 20.27
CA LYS A 6 23.16 11.17 19.01
C LYS A 6 22.53 10.30 17.93
N GLN A 7 22.11 9.09 18.28
CA GLN A 7 21.44 8.18 17.36
C GLN A 7 20.11 8.77 16.88
N LEU A 8 19.34 9.38 17.78
CA LEU A 8 18.08 10.04 17.43
C LEU A 8 18.29 11.22 16.46
N VAL A 9 19.29 12.06 16.73
CA VAL A 9 19.62 13.20 15.86
C VAL A 9 20.07 12.74 14.48
N GLU A 10 20.88 11.68 14.40
CA GLU A 10 21.35 11.13 13.14
C GLU A 10 20.21 10.48 12.35
N TRP A 11 19.36 9.70 13.02
CA TRP A 11 18.15 9.15 12.42
C TRP A 11 17.24 10.25 11.86
N LEU A 12 17.01 11.33 12.64
CA LEU A 12 16.16 12.43 12.19
C LEU A 12 16.75 13.16 10.98
N ARG A 13 18.08 13.32 10.91
CA ARG A 13 18.75 13.87 9.73
C ARG A 13 18.56 13.00 8.50
N GLN A 14 18.72 11.69 8.64
CA GLN A 14 18.54 10.75 7.52
C GLN A 14 17.07 10.77 7.07
N HIS A 15 16.14 10.64 8.01
CA HIS A 15 14.71 10.68 7.71
C HIS A 15 14.30 11.97 6.98
N THR A 16 14.71 13.13 7.49
CA THR A 16 14.36 14.42 6.87
C THR A 16 15.01 14.65 5.51
N ALA A 17 16.15 14.01 5.23
CA ALA A 17 16.79 14.02 3.92
C ALA A 17 16.10 13.08 2.91
N ASP A 18 15.61 11.94 3.38
CA ASP A 18 14.92 10.95 2.56
C ASP A 18 13.52 11.43 2.14
N VAL A 19 12.87 12.24 2.97
CA VAL A 19 11.57 12.86 2.62
C VAL A 19 11.81 13.93 1.55
N SER A 20 11.13 13.79 0.41
CA SER A 20 11.16 14.75 -0.69
C SER A 20 10.50 16.08 -0.31
N VAL A 21 10.86 17.16 -1.01
CA VAL A 21 10.13 18.43 -0.89
C VAL A 21 8.67 18.25 -1.33
N GLY A 22 7.74 18.76 -0.55
CA GLY A 22 6.31 18.45 -0.64
C GLY A 22 5.92 17.14 0.06
N GLY A 23 6.89 16.34 0.46
CA GLY A 23 6.71 15.10 1.19
C GLY A 23 6.11 15.34 2.57
N MET A 24 5.27 14.39 2.98
CA MET A 24 4.48 14.49 4.19
C MET A 24 4.93 13.46 5.20
N TRP A 25 4.91 13.82 6.47
CA TRP A 25 5.24 12.93 7.56
C TRP A 25 4.18 13.00 8.65
N MET A 26 3.63 11.84 8.99
CA MET A 26 2.68 11.65 10.07
C MET A 26 3.26 10.59 11.00
N PRO A 27 3.98 10.98 12.08
CA PRO A 27 4.45 10.01 13.05
C PRO A 27 3.24 9.29 13.67
N GLU A 28 3.23 7.97 13.59
CA GLU A 28 2.12 7.13 14.03
C GLU A 28 1.74 7.42 15.49
N GLY A 29 0.45 7.59 15.77
CA GLY A 29 -0.06 7.86 17.12
C GLY A 29 0.34 9.22 17.71
N SER A 30 1.03 10.09 16.96
CA SER A 30 1.46 11.40 17.47
C SER A 30 0.39 12.48 17.37
N GLY A 31 -0.63 12.29 16.53
CA GLY A 31 -1.64 13.32 16.24
C GLY A 31 -1.09 14.55 15.51
N LEU A 32 0.09 14.44 14.89
CA LEU A 32 0.79 15.52 14.21
C LEU A 32 0.95 15.20 12.73
N THR A 33 0.84 16.22 11.88
CA THR A 33 1.14 16.08 10.45
C THR A 33 2.03 17.21 9.98
N TYR A 34 3.18 16.83 9.44
CA TYR A 34 4.17 17.76 8.91
C TYR A 34 4.29 17.62 7.39
N VAL A 35 4.59 18.72 6.71
CA VAL A 35 4.93 18.77 5.29
C VAL A 35 6.27 19.45 5.13
N LYS A 36 7.18 18.86 4.36
CA LYS A 36 8.46 19.46 4.01
C LYS A 36 8.23 20.51 2.92
N GLU A 37 8.43 21.79 3.23
CA GLU A 37 8.29 22.87 2.23
C GLU A 37 9.54 23.05 1.38
N ASP A 38 10.70 22.87 2.00
CA ASP A 38 12.01 22.90 1.37
C ASP A 38 13.01 22.08 2.21
N GLU A 39 14.28 22.04 1.81
CA GLU A 39 15.33 21.25 2.49
C GLU A 39 15.60 21.64 3.94
N LYS A 40 15.18 22.83 4.37
CA LYS A 40 15.40 23.38 5.70
C LYS A 40 14.12 23.83 6.39
N THR A 41 12.96 23.66 5.78
CA THR A 41 11.71 24.18 6.30
C THR A 41 10.65 23.10 6.26
N TRP A 42 10.06 22.87 7.43
CA TRP A 42 8.93 21.97 7.61
C TRP A 42 7.75 22.79 8.15
N ARG A 43 6.54 22.45 7.73
CA ARG A 43 5.29 23.08 8.16
C ARG A 43 4.42 22.06 8.89
N LEU A 44 3.95 22.41 10.09
CA LEU A 44 2.88 21.70 10.76
C LEU A 44 1.56 22.08 10.08
N THR A 45 0.88 21.09 9.49
CA THR A 45 -0.40 21.31 8.80
C THR A 45 -1.60 20.92 9.65
N HIS A 46 -1.45 19.91 10.49
CA HIS A 46 -2.52 19.41 11.35
C HIS A 46 -1.99 19.01 12.73
N MET A 47 -2.80 19.29 13.75
CA MET A 47 -2.54 18.91 15.13
C MET A 47 -3.84 18.53 15.85
N ILE A 48 -3.82 17.42 16.58
CA ILE A 48 -4.90 17.06 17.50
C ILE A 48 -4.82 17.96 18.74
N ASP A 49 -5.97 18.50 19.16
CA ASP A 49 -6.16 19.35 20.32
C ASP A 49 -6.09 18.54 21.63
N ASP A 50 -4.87 18.11 21.97
CA ASP A 50 -4.55 17.37 23.19
C ASP A 50 -3.20 17.85 23.77
N GLU A 51 -3.13 18.01 25.10
CA GLU A 51 -1.94 18.54 25.78
C GLU A 51 -0.69 17.65 25.54
N SER A 52 -0.87 16.34 25.41
CA SER A 52 0.23 15.42 25.14
C SER A 52 0.80 15.59 23.73
N VAL A 53 -0.07 15.91 22.77
CA VAL A 53 0.27 16.17 21.37
C VAL A 53 1.01 17.49 21.24
N GLU A 54 0.55 18.56 21.91
CA GLU A 54 1.23 19.87 21.93
C GLU A 54 2.63 19.78 22.56
N SER A 55 2.74 19.03 23.66
CA SER A 55 4.03 18.73 24.30
C SER A 55 4.94 17.93 23.36
N GLY A 56 4.39 16.97 22.63
CA GLY A 56 5.07 16.22 21.58
C GLY A 56 5.60 17.11 20.45
N HIS A 57 4.76 18.02 19.95
CA HIS A 57 5.14 18.98 18.93
C HIS A 57 6.29 19.89 19.38
N THR A 58 6.22 20.42 20.61
CA THR A 58 7.29 21.27 21.17
C THR A 58 8.64 20.53 21.23
N ARG A 59 8.63 19.26 21.62
CA ARG A 59 9.83 18.41 21.59
C ARG A 59 10.34 18.20 20.17
N MET A 60 9.45 17.87 19.23
CA MET A 60 9.82 17.67 17.82
C MET A 60 10.41 18.94 17.20
N LYS A 61 9.80 20.11 17.46
CA LYS A 61 10.29 21.42 17.02
C LYS A 61 11.71 21.69 17.52
N THR A 62 11.99 21.34 18.77
CA THR A 62 13.33 21.46 19.35
C THR A 62 14.34 20.56 18.64
N LEU A 63 13.97 19.29 18.37
CA LEU A 63 14.85 18.35 17.66
C LEU A 63 15.14 18.78 16.22
N LEU A 64 14.13 19.27 15.51
CA LEU A 64 14.28 19.77 14.14
C LEU A 64 15.16 21.02 14.11
N TRP A 65 15.00 21.92 15.08
CA TRP A 65 15.87 23.08 15.24
C TRP A 65 17.34 22.69 15.45
N ASP A 66 17.61 21.67 16.26
CA ASP A 66 18.97 21.17 16.52
C ASP A 66 19.67 20.62 15.28
N ILE A 67 18.91 20.17 14.27
CA ILE A 67 19.45 19.74 12.98
C ILE A 67 19.39 20.82 11.90
N GLY A 68 19.02 22.05 12.26
CA GLY A 68 18.99 23.20 11.37
C GLY A 68 17.75 23.28 10.48
N ILE A 69 16.67 22.62 10.87
CA ILE A 69 15.37 22.68 10.21
C ILE A 69 14.47 23.68 10.95
N ASN A 70 13.94 24.64 10.20
CA ASN A 70 12.94 25.59 10.65
C ASN A 70 11.54 24.95 10.64
N MET A 71 10.73 25.24 11.66
CA MET A 71 9.36 24.75 11.78
C MET A 71 8.37 25.92 11.69
N ILE A 72 7.42 25.82 10.77
CA ILE A 72 6.28 26.75 10.60
C ILE A 72 5.04 26.08 11.20
N ASP A 73 4.47 26.66 12.26
CA ASP A 73 3.37 26.07 13.04
C ASP A 73 2.20 27.03 13.32
N ASP A 74 2.20 28.21 12.69
CA ASP A 74 1.20 29.27 12.88
C ASP A 74 -0.14 29.00 12.18
N GLU A 75 -0.15 28.23 11.10
CA GLU A 75 -1.34 27.91 10.29
C GLU A 75 -1.85 26.47 10.48
N ALA A 76 -1.44 25.80 11.56
CA ALA A 76 -1.84 24.41 11.81
C ALA A 76 -3.35 24.28 12.06
N ILE A 77 -3.98 23.32 11.38
CA ILE A 77 -5.40 23.01 11.54
C ILE A 77 -5.56 22.15 12.80
N MET A 78 -6.20 22.72 13.81
CA MET A 78 -6.55 22.01 15.05
C MET A 78 -7.73 21.07 14.81
N ARG A 79 -7.59 19.81 15.20
CA ARG A 79 -8.65 18.79 15.17
C ARG A 79 -9.02 18.37 16.60
N PRO A 80 -10.29 18.06 16.88
CA PRO A 80 -10.71 17.67 18.22
C PRO A 80 -10.02 16.37 18.66
N ALA A 81 -9.68 16.27 19.94
CA ALA A 81 -9.18 15.03 20.52
C ALA A 81 -10.18 13.87 20.34
N PRO A 82 -9.72 12.68 19.91
CA PRO A 82 -10.57 11.52 19.79
C PRO A 82 -11.05 11.06 21.16
N THR A 83 -12.29 10.61 21.25
CA THR A 83 -12.88 10.11 22.51
C THR A 83 -12.55 8.64 22.80
N SER A 84 -12.00 7.93 21.82
CA SER A 84 -11.62 6.52 21.91
C SER A 84 -10.47 6.17 20.97
N GLU A 85 -9.75 5.07 21.23
CA GLU A 85 -8.69 4.56 20.34
C GLU A 85 -9.21 4.24 18.94
N HIS A 86 -10.41 3.67 18.82
CA HIS A 86 -11.05 3.40 17.54
C HIS A 86 -11.31 4.69 16.76
N GLU A 87 -11.77 5.74 17.45
CA GLU A 87 -11.96 7.05 16.83
C GLU A 87 -10.62 7.68 16.43
N ALA A 88 -9.58 7.56 17.27
CA ALA A 88 -8.24 8.04 16.96
C ALA A 88 -7.70 7.40 15.67
N HIS A 89 -7.80 6.08 15.57
CA HIS A 89 -7.39 5.34 14.38
C HIS A 89 -8.21 5.73 13.15
N ALA A 90 -9.53 5.89 13.29
CA ALA A 90 -10.39 6.31 12.19
C ALA A 90 -10.08 7.73 11.72
N GLN A 91 -9.81 8.67 12.63
CA GLN A 91 -9.40 10.03 12.32
C GLN A 91 -8.03 10.05 11.63
N GLU A 92 -7.06 9.28 12.11
CA GLU A 92 -5.73 9.16 11.49
C GLU A 92 -5.83 8.59 10.07
N LEU A 93 -6.59 7.51 9.88
CA LEU A 93 -6.81 6.92 8.56
C LEU A 93 -7.51 7.90 7.61
N HIS A 94 -8.51 8.64 8.10
CA HIS A 94 -9.19 9.66 7.31
C HIS A 94 -8.22 10.77 6.87
N MET A 95 -7.37 11.24 7.78
CA MET A 95 -6.34 12.24 7.46
C MET A 95 -5.38 11.73 6.40
N LYS A 96 -4.83 10.51 6.59
CA LYS A 96 -3.94 9.88 5.60
C LYS A 96 -4.60 9.79 4.22
N ARG A 97 -5.90 9.46 4.16
CA ARG A 97 -6.66 9.41 2.89
C ARG A 97 -6.88 10.77 2.26
N GLU A 98 -7.31 11.78 3.01
CA GLU A 98 -7.48 13.16 2.52
C GLU A 98 -6.17 13.70 1.92
N MET A 99 -5.05 13.33 2.53
CA MET A 99 -3.72 13.73 2.10
C MET A 99 -3.27 12.96 0.87
N ALA A 100 -3.47 11.64 0.85
CA ALA A 100 -3.13 10.81 -0.30
C ALA A 100 -3.83 11.29 -1.58
N GLN A 101 -5.10 11.75 -1.48
CA GLN A 101 -5.85 12.31 -2.61
C GLN A 101 -5.21 13.56 -3.25
N GLN A 102 -4.30 14.24 -2.53
CA GLN A 102 -3.59 15.41 -3.05
C GLN A 102 -2.23 15.07 -3.64
N TRP A 103 -1.76 13.83 -3.52
CA TRP A 103 -0.50 13.41 -4.10
C TRP A 103 -0.53 13.55 -5.62
N ALA A 104 0.59 14.02 -6.16
CA ALA A 104 0.76 14.30 -7.57
C ALA A 104 2.16 13.86 -8.03
N ASP A 105 2.24 13.55 -9.31
CA ASP A 105 3.50 13.31 -10.00
C ASP A 105 4.25 14.64 -10.22
N THR A 106 5.49 14.56 -10.66
CA THR A 106 6.44 15.66 -10.92
C THR A 106 5.91 16.74 -11.86
N ASP A 107 4.93 16.41 -12.70
CA ASP A 107 4.23 17.31 -13.62
C ASP A 107 3.01 18.02 -12.99
N GLY A 108 2.66 17.67 -11.74
CA GLY A 108 1.51 18.16 -11.01
C GLY A 108 0.21 17.37 -11.24
N THR A 109 0.25 16.30 -12.04
CA THR A 109 -0.91 15.42 -12.25
C THR A 109 -1.20 14.62 -11.00
N ARG A 110 -2.42 14.70 -10.46
CA ARG A 110 -2.77 13.96 -9.24
C ARG A 110 -2.82 12.46 -9.50
N LEU A 111 -2.37 11.67 -8.54
CA LEU A 111 -2.37 10.21 -8.66
C LEU A 111 -3.78 9.65 -8.85
N ILE A 112 -4.78 10.25 -8.19
CA ILE A 112 -6.19 9.88 -8.32
C ILE A 112 -6.74 10.04 -9.75
N ASP A 113 -6.12 10.90 -10.56
CA ASP A 113 -6.54 11.17 -11.94
C ASP A 113 -5.88 10.20 -12.96
N MET A 114 -5.03 9.27 -12.50
CA MET A 114 -4.27 8.33 -13.33
C MET A 114 -4.94 6.97 -13.55
N ASP A 115 -6.28 6.93 -13.52
CA ASP A 115 -7.07 5.70 -13.76
C ASP A 115 -6.64 4.50 -12.90
N LEU A 116 -6.45 4.76 -11.59
CA LEU A 116 -5.97 3.77 -10.63
C LEU A 116 -6.87 2.53 -10.53
N GLU A 117 -8.15 2.63 -10.91
CA GLU A 117 -9.11 1.53 -10.91
C GLU A 117 -8.72 0.39 -11.88
N ASN A 118 -7.96 0.70 -12.93
CA ASN A 118 -7.50 -0.29 -13.91
C ASN A 118 -6.07 -0.79 -13.67
N VAL A 119 -5.42 -0.33 -12.59
CA VAL A 119 -4.07 -0.73 -12.21
C VAL A 119 -4.09 -1.95 -11.29
N TRP A 120 -3.16 -2.87 -11.53
CA TRP A 120 -3.03 -4.12 -10.78
C TRP A 120 -1.66 -4.19 -10.11
N PRO A 121 -1.52 -4.93 -8.99
CA PRO A 121 -0.23 -5.09 -8.35
C PRO A 121 0.72 -5.89 -9.24
N GLU A 122 1.94 -5.38 -9.40
CA GLU A 122 2.99 -5.99 -10.19
C GLU A 122 4.20 -6.30 -9.32
N PHE A 123 4.77 -7.49 -9.52
CA PHE A 123 6.02 -7.87 -8.90
C PHE A 123 7.17 -7.11 -9.60
N VAL A 124 7.98 -6.40 -8.82
CA VAL A 124 9.09 -5.59 -9.33
C VAL A 124 10.40 -6.36 -9.25
N GLU A 125 10.81 -6.75 -8.05
CA GLU A 125 12.08 -7.44 -7.80
C GLU A 125 12.11 -8.18 -6.47
N ASP A 126 13.07 -9.10 -6.31
CA ASP A 126 13.41 -9.69 -5.02
C ASP A 126 14.61 -8.91 -4.45
N LYS A 127 14.47 -8.31 -3.27
CA LYS A 127 15.51 -7.51 -2.61
C LYS A 127 16.01 -8.22 -1.36
N GLU A 128 17.33 -8.40 -1.28
CA GLU A 128 17.97 -8.93 -0.07
C GLU A 128 18.07 -7.85 1.00
N ILE A 129 17.51 -8.13 2.18
CA ILE A 129 17.60 -7.27 3.36
C ILE A 129 18.35 -8.01 4.47
N LEU A 130 19.25 -7.28 5.14
CA LEU A 130 19.96 -7.77 6.31
C LEU A 130 19.09 -7.52 7.54
N LEU A 131 18.74 -8.59 8.25
CA LEU A 131 18.03 -8.54 9.51
C LEU A 131 18.98 -8.13 10.64
N ASP A 132 18.42 -7.60 11.72
CA ASP A 132 19.18 -7.16 12.90
C ASP A 132 19.98 -8.29 13.57
N ASN A 133 19.59 -9.54 13.34
CA ASN A 133 20.29 -10.73 13.81
C ASN A 133 21.48 -11.13 12.92
N GLY A 134 21.73 -10.41 11.83
CA GLY A 134 22.78 -10.67 10.85
C GLY A 134 22.40 -11.67 9.75
N ASP A 135 21.17 -12.18 9.75
CA ASP A 135 20.68 -13.06 8.68
C ASP A 135 20.24 -12.24 7.46
N ILE A 136 20.39 -12.81 6.27
CA ILE A 136 19.88 -12.22 5.03
C ILE A 136 18.55 -12.89 4.71
N THR A 137 17.49 -12.09 4.51
CA THR A 137 16.22 -12.56 3.99
C THR A 137 15.91 -11.88 2.66
N THR A 138 15.22 -12.57 1.76
CA THR A 138 14.74 -12.01 0.50
C THR A 138 13.32 -11.50 0.69
N MET A 139 13.12 -10.22 0.39
CA MET A 139 11.81 -9.58 0.41
C MET A 139 11.35 -9.31 -1.01
N GLN A 140 10.10 -9.64 -1.31
CA GLN A 140 9.50 -9.34 -2.61
C GLN A 140 9.03 -7.89 -2.63
N ILE A 141 9.48 -7.13 -3.62
CA ILE A 141 9.05 -5.75 -3.87
C ILE A 141 7.91 -5.79 -4.89
N TRP A 142 6.80 -5.15 -4.53
CA TRP A 142 5.59 -5.03 -5.33
C TRP A 142 5.24 -3.55 -5.52
N ALA A 143 4.64 -3.20 -6.65
CA ALA A 143 4.20 -1.84 -6.92
C ALA A 143 2.96 -1.81 -7.82
N TYR A 144 2.24 -0.71 -7.78
CA TYR A 144 1.21 -0.36 -8.75
C TYR A 144 1.80 0.60 -9.77
N ARG A 145 1.60 0.33 -11.06
CA ARG A 145 2.22 1.09 -12.16
C ARG A 145 1.23 1.84 -13.05
N PRO A 146 0.51 2.88 -12.55
CA PRO A 146 -0.35 3.70 -13.40
C PRO A 146 0.43 4.39 -14.50
N LEU A 147 -0.24 4.61 -15.63
CA LEU A 147 0.27 5.43 -16.71
C LEU A 147 -0.15 6.87 -16.47
N ASN A 148 0.81 7.79 -16.37
CA ASN A 148 0.49 9.21 -16.31
C ASN A 148 -0.03 9.67 -17.69
N PRO A 149 -1.26 10.20 -17.78
CA PRO A 149 -1.85 10.61 -19.07
C PRO A 149 -1.15 11.81 -19.74
N ASN A 150 -0.41 12.61 -18.97
CA ASN A 150 0.25 13.82 -19.48
C ASN A 150 1.68 13.55 -19.96
N THR A 151 2.45 12.73 -19.23
CA THR A 151 3.84 12.38 -19.61
C THR A 151 3.92 11.10 -20.44
N GLY A 152 2.95 10.19 -20.30
CA GLY A 152 3.01 8.85 -20.88
C GLY A 152 4.01 7.93 -20.17
N GLU A 153 4.49 8.30 -18.99
CA GLU A 153 5.41 7.50 -18.19
C GLU A 153 4.66 6.69 -17.12
N HIS A 154 5.19 5.52 -16.76
CA HIS A 154 4.66 4.72 -15.65
C HIS A 154 5.25 5.19 -14.33
N LEU A 155 4.39 5.57 -13.39
CA LEU A 155 4.79 5.88 -12.03
C LEU A 155 4.79 4.59 -11.19
N SER A 156 5.73 4.45 -10.26
CA SER A 156 5.70 3.34 -9.29
C SER A 156 5.06 3.83 -7.99
N ILE A 157 3.91 3.27 -7.61
CA ILE A 157 3.22 3.55 -6.35
C ILE A 157 3.39 2.34 -5.43
N ASP A 158 3.82 2.59 -4.19
CA ASP A 158 3.93 1.55 -3.17
C ASP A 158 2.56 0.95 -2.80
N PRO A 159 2.47 -0.33 -2.41
CA PRO A 159 1.19 -0.97 -2.12
C PRO A 159 0.39 -0.28 -1.00
N ASP A 160 1.07 0.18 0.04
CA ASP A 160 0.43 0.87 1.17
C ASP A 160 -0.15 2.24 0.75
N ASP A 161 0.57 2.97 -0.10
CA ASP A 161 0.11 4.24 -0.68
C ASP A 161 -1.10 4.02 -1.59
N TYR A 162 -1.06 2.98 -2.41
CA TYR A 162 -2.20 2.60 -3.25
C TYR A 162 -3.42 2.19 -2.38
N HIS A 163 -3.20 1.49 -1.27
CA HIS A 163 -4.26 1.12 -0.32
C HIS A 163 -4.91 2.35 0.29
N LEU A 164 -4.13 3.37 0.64
CA LEU A 164 -4.65 4.65 1.11
C LEU A 164 -5.48 5.35 0.05
N LEU A 165 -5.02 5.36 -1.21
CA LEU A 165 -5.71 6.03 -2.32
C LEU A 165 -7.04 5.35 -2.70
N MET A 166 -7.02 4.03 -2.84
CA MET A 166 -8.11 3.28 -3.48
C MET A 166 -8.94 2.43 -2.51
N GLY A 167 -8.46 2.24 -1.28
CA GLY A 167 -9.10 1.41 -0.26
C GLY A 167 -9.11 -0.08 -0.60
N ASP A 168 -9.76 -0.86 0.25
CA ASP A 168 -9.74 -2.33 0.22
C ASP A 168 -10.26 -2.89 -1.10
N LYS A 169 -11.30 -2.28 -1.68
CA LYS A 169 -11.98 -2.79 -2.89
C LYS A 169 -11.01 -3.02 -4.06
N TYR A 170 -10.08 -2.09 -4.26
CA TYR A 170 -9.12 -2.16 -5.37
C TYR A 170 -7.74 -2.64 -4.93
N PHE A 171 -7.44 -2.59 -3.64
CA PHE A 171 -6.20 -3.11 -3.06
C PHE A 171 -6.23 -4.65 -2.89
N MET A 172 -7.39 -5.18 -2.49
CA MET A 172 -7.60 -6.60 -2.21
C MET A 172 -7.95 -7.40 -3.47
N ARG A 173 -7.16 -7.21 -4.52
CA ARG A 173 -7.30 -7.92 -5.79
C ARG A 173 -5.95 -8.19 -6.43
N PHE A 174 -5.89 -9.20 -7.27
CA PHE A 174 -4.70 -9.51 -8.05
C PHE A 174 -5.08 -10.20 -9.35
N ARG A 175 -4.15 -10.21 -10.30
CA ARG A 175 -4.31 -10.91 -11.57
C ARG A 175 -3.19 -11.93 -11.70
N LEU A 176 -3.53 -13.14 -12.12
CA LEU A 176 -2.52 -14.12 -12.50
C LEU A 176 -1.93 -13.69 -13.84
N ARG A 177 -0.65 -13.33 -13.87
CA ARG A 177 0.11 -13.17 -15.13
C ARG A 177 1.10 -14.31 -15.27
N SER A 178 1.08 -14.98 -16.41
CA SER A 178 2.14 -15.91 -16.81
C SER A 178 3.08 -15.20 -17.78
N SER A 179 4.39 -15.34 -17.57
CA SER A 179 5.40 -14.72 -18.44
C SER A 179 5.51 -15.37 -19.83
N LYS A 180 4.82 -16.50 -20.07
CA LYS A 180 4.91 -17.28 -21.32
C LYS A 180 3.69 -17.20 -22.21
N PHE A 181 2.54 -16.81 -21.65
CA PHE A 181 1.30 -16.69 -22.39
C PHE A 181 1.12 -15.22 -22.81
N ASP A 182 0.60 -15.02 -24.01
CA ASP A 182 0.26 -13.68 -24.51
C ASP A 182 -0.67 -13.00 -23.50
N GLU A 183 -0.61 -11.68 -23.33
CA GLU A 183 -1.46 -10.92 -22.38
C GLU A 183 -2.97 -11.16 -22.56
N SER A 184 -3.36 -11.79 -23.67
CA SER A 184 -4.72 -12.17 -24.00
C SER A 184 -5.18 -13.53 -23.41
N GLU A 185 -4.27 -14.39 -22.95
CA GLU A 185 -4.55 -15.82 -22.67
C GLU A 185 -4.67 -16.18 -21.17
N MET A 186 -4.02 -15.44 -20.25
CA MET A 186 -4.23 -15.59 -18.80
C MET A 186 -4.42 -14.21 -18.14
N ASN A 187 -5.67 -13.78 -18.02
CA ASN A 187 -6.08 -12.62 -17.22
C ASN A 187 -7.18 -13.05 -16.23
N ASP A 188 -6.92 -14.12 -15.46
CA ASP A 188 -7.81 -14.47 -14.36
C ASP A 188 -7.61 -13.43 -13.26
N GLU A 189 -8.70 -12.72 -12.97
CA GLU A 189 -8.76 -11.68 -11.96
C GLU A 189 -9.40 -12.24 -10.71
N TYR A 190 -8.77 -11.98 -9.58
CA TYR A 190 -9.20 -12.48 -8.28
C TYR A 190 -9.39 -11.29 -7.35
N ILE A 191 -10.51 -11.30 -6.63
CA ILE A 191 -10.83 -10.32 -5.59
C ILE A 191 -11.04 -11.06 -4.28
N ALA A 192 -10.43 -10.57 -3.19
CA ALA A 192 -10.66 -11.13 -1.87
C ALA A 192 -12.07 -10.78 -1.40
N LEU A 193 -12.76 -11.77 -0.83
CA LEU A 193 -14.09 -11.58 -0.28
C LEU A 193 -14.02 -11.15 1.18
N SER A 194 -14.88 -10.20 1.55
CA SER A 194 -15.18 -9.89 2.93
C SER A 194 -15.85 -11.10 3.61
N ARG A 195 -15.97 -11.04 4.94
CA ARG A 195 -16.67 -12.09 5.69
C ARG A 195 -18.14 -12.19 5.28
N GLU A 196 -18.79 -11.06 5.08
CA GLU A 196 -20.18 -10.97 4.64
C GLU A 196 -20.33 -11.54 3.23
N GLU A 197 -19.44 -11.17 2.31
CA GLU A 197 -19.43 -11.68 0.93
C GLU A 197 -19.16 -13.19 0.88
N MET A 198 -18.30 -13.73 1.77
CA MET A 198 -18.10 -15.18 1.89
C MET A 198 -19.37 -15.90 2.36
N ILE A 199 -20.11 -15.35 3.32
CA ILE A 199 -21.37 -15.93 3.80
C ILE A 199 -22.39 -15.93 2.66
N GLU A 200 -22.54 -14.80 1.96
CA GLU A 200 -23.43 -14.69 0.81
C GLU A 200 -23.05 -15.68 -0.30
N TYR A 201 -21.74 -15.82 -0.58
CA TYR A 201 -21.25 -16.78 -1.56
C TYR A 201 -21.62 -18.22 -1.19
N VAL A 202 -21.43 -18.62 0.07
CA VAL A 202 -21.82 -19.96 0.55
C VAL A 202 -23.35 -20.17 0.50
N ASP A 203 -24.12 -19.17 0.92
CA ASP A 203 -25.58 -19.23 0.96
C ASP A 203 -26.22 -19.22 -0.44
N SER A 204 -25.56 -18.58 -1.41
CA SER A 204 -26.02 -18.49 -2.80
C SER A 204 -26.00 -19.82 -3.55
N ASN A 205 -25.30 -20.83 -3.01
CA ASN A 205 -25.12 -22.14 -3.62
C ASN A 205 -24.59 -22.08 -5.08
N ILE A 206 -23.97 -20.95 -5.46
CA ILE A 206 -23.19 -20.80 -6.68
C ILE A 206 -22.00 -21.74 -6.50
N GLY A 207 -21.86 -22.72 -7.40
CA GLY A 207 -20.95 -23.85 -7.23
C GLY A 207 -19.57 -23.43 -6.71
N THR A 208 -19.02 -24.25 -5.81
CA THR A 208 -17.75 -24.02 -5.08
C THR A 208 -16.52 -23.78 -5.96
N ASP A 209 -16.66 -23.87 -7.27
CA ASP A 209 -15.59 -23.95 -8.26
C ASP A 209 -15.03 -22.57 -8.66
N GLN A 210 -15.62 -21.47 -8.17
CA GLN A 210 -15.19 -20.08 -8.48
C GLN A 210 -14.43 -19.38 -7.35
N GLY A 211 -14.45 -19.96 -6.15
CA GLY A 211 -13.80 -19.41 -4.95
C GLY A 211 -12.58 -20.25 -4.56
N CYS A 212 -11.56 -19.59 -4.01
CA CYS A 212 -10.30 -20.24 -3.70
C CYS A 212 -9.59 -19.61 -2.51
N ALA A 213 -8.93 -20.45 -1.70
CA ALA A 213 -8.04 -19.96 -0.65
C ALA A 213 -6.64 -19.71 -1.22
N VAL A 214 -6.09 -18.54 -0.93
CA VAL A 214 -4.84 -18.07 -1.52
C VAL A 214 -3.68 -18.29 -0.55
N GLY A 215 -2.65 -19.02 -0.98
CA GLY A 215 -1.39 -19.22 -0.26
C GLY A 215 -0.21 -18.53 -0.94
N SER A 216 0.98 -18.61 -0.34
CA SER A 216 2.17 -17.89 -0.83
C SER A 216 2.69 -18.33 -2.20
N THR A 217 2.37 -19.56 -2.60
CA THR A 217 2.83 -20.16 -3.87
C THR A 217 1.73 -20.98 -4.57
N SER A 218 0.51 -20.98 -4.04
CA SER A 218 -0.58 -21.81 -4.56
C SER A 218 -1.93 -21.20 -4.26
N ILE A 219 -2.91 -21.53 -5.10
CA ILE A 219 -4.31 -21.22 -4.90
C ILE A 219 -5.06 -22.54 -4.77
N GLN A 220 -5.61 -22.83 -3.60
CA GLN A 220 -6.39 -24.04 -3.37
C GLN A 220 -7.73 -23.93 -4.11
N GLY A 221 -8.02 -24.91 -4.98
CA GLY A 221 -9.23 -24.93 -5.81
C GLY A 221 -8.96 -24.75 -7.32
N VAL A 222 -7.80 -24.22 -7.69
CA VAL A 222 -7.41 -24.04 -9.11
C VAL A 222 -6.71 -25.30 -9.69
N GLY A 223 -6.43 -26.31 -8.85
CA GLY A 223 -5.77 -27.57 -9.24
C GLY A 223 -4.33 -27.36 -9.73
N ASP A 224 -3.72 -28.39 -10.34
CA ASP A 224 -2.36 -28.38 -10.93
C ASP A 224 -2.12 -27.27 -11.99
N ARG A 225 -3.09 -26.37 -12.24
CA ARG A 225 -3.08 -25.34 -13.27
C ARG A 225 -2.17 -24.13 -12.97
N LEU A 226 -1.70 -23.99 -11.73
CA LEU A 226 -0.74 -22.95 -11.34
C LEU A 226 0.71 -23.41 -11.46
N HIS A 227 0.93 -24.71 -11.63
CA HIS A 227 2.20 -25.25 -12.05
C HIS A 227 2.10 -25.46 -13.56
N THR A 228 2.82 -24.66 -14.33
CA THR A 228 3.08 -25.07 -15.71
C THR A 228 3.85 -26.40 -15.61
N ASN A 229 3.41 -27.42 -16.35
CA ASN A 229 4.05 -28.75 -16.41
C ASN A 229 5.54 -28.72 -16.80
N ASP A 230 6.08 -27.55 -17.15
CA ASP A 230 7.45 -27.31 -17.56
C ASP A 230 8.34 -26.71 -16.45
N GLY A 231 7.83 -26.50 -15.24
CA GLY A 231 8.62 -26.00 -14.11
C GLY A 231 9.06 -24.54 -14.21
N THR A 232 8.40 -23.73 -15.06
CA THR A 232 8.76 -22.31 -15.23
C THR A 232 7.76 -21.32 -14.65
N ILE A 233 8.30 -20.56 -13.69
CA ILE A 233 7.78 -19.39 -12.95
C ILE A 233 6.49 -19.66 -12.15
N PRO A 234 6.58 -19.75 -10.80
CA PRO A 234 5.39 -19.80 -9.96
C PRO A 234 4.62 -18.50 -10.16
N VAL A 235 3.31 -18.61 -10.36
CA VAL A 235 2.45 -17.44 -10.36
C VAL A 235 2.65 -16.71 -9.03
N ARG A 236 3.11 -15.45 -9.10
CA ARG A 236 3.40 -14.65 -7.91
C ARG A 236 2.11 -14.02 -7.42
N ILE A 237 1.91 -14.11 -6.11
CA ILE A 237 0.73 -13.60 -5.42
C ILE A 237 1.21 -12.56 -4.42
N PRO A 238 0.62 -11.35 -4.38
CA PRO A 238 1.03 -10.34 -3.43
C PRO A 238 0.91 -10.84 -1.98
N PRO A 239 1.90 -10.57 -1.10
CA PRO A 239 1.90 -11.06 0.27
C PRO A 239 0.66 -10.71 1.10
N TRP A 240 0.07 -9.53 0.87
CA TRP A 240 -1.14 -9.09 1.56
C TRP A 240 -2.40 -9.89 1.17
N MET A 241 -2.35 -10.67 0.09
CA MET A 241 -3.45 -11.55 -0.32
C MET A 241 -3.37 -12.92 0.36
N TRP A 242 -2.25 -13.27 1.00
CA TRP A 242 -2.06 -14.61 1.56
C TRP A 242 -3.00 -14.85 2.74
N GLY A 243 -3.65 -16.02 2.75
CA GLY A 243 -4.64 -16.39 3.75
C GLY A 243 -6.04 -15.84 3.51
N THR A 244 -6.25 -15.10 2.42
CA THR A 244 -7.58 -14.62 2.02
C THR A 244 -8.33 -15.65 1.17
N PHE A 245 -9.65 -15.57 1.17
CA PHE A 245 -10.50 -16.32 0.24
C PHE A 245 -10.87 -15.38 -0.91
N CYS A 246 -10.52 -15.78 -2.14
CA CYS A 246 -10.71 -14.95 -3.33
C CYS A 246 -11.69 -15.60 -4.31
N MET A 247 -12.43 -14.77 -5.03
CA MET A 247 -13.32 -15.18 -6.12
C MET A 247 -12.75 -14.74 -7.46
N ASN A 248 -12.82 -15.62 -8.47
CA ASN A 248 -12.48 -15.24 -9.84
C ASN A 248 -13.61 -14.40 -10.44
N THR A 249 -13.31 -13.15 -10.81
CA THR A 249 -14.28 -12.20 -11.38
C THR A 249 -14.42 -12.28 -12.89
N ASN A 250 -13.57 -13.06 -13.55
CA ASN A 250 -13.65 -13.32 -14.99
C ASN A 250 -13.63 -14.83 -15.31
N PRO A 251 -14.67 -15.59 -14.92
CA PRO A 251 -14.75 -17.02 -15.19
C PRO A 251 -14.91 -17.36 -16.68
N GLY A 252 -14.96 -16.36 -17.58
CA GLY A 252 -15.53 -16.42 -18.92
C GLY A 252 -14.64 -16.92 -20.06
N LYS A 253 -13.44 -17.47 -19.83
CA LYS A 253 -12.58 -17.93 -20.96
C LYS A 253 -12.38 -19.44 -21.10
N PHE A 254 -12.86 -20.27 -20.18
CA PHE A 254 -12.70 -21.73 -20.30
C PHE A 254 -13.96 -22.50 -19.91
N THR A 255 -15.06 -22.27 -20.62
CA THR A 255 -16.14 -23.26 -20.68
C THR A 255 -15.75 -24.41 -21.62
N ASN A 256 -15.50 -25.58 -21.02
CA ASN A 256 -15.57 -26.94 -21.56
C ASN A 256 -14.78 -27.31 -22.84
N THR A 257 -13.62 -27.92 -22.66
CA THR A 257 -13.06 -28.95 -23.57
C THR A 257 -12.91 -30.30 -22.86
N ARG A 258 -13.95 -30.71 -22.12
CA ARG A 258 -13.98 -32.07 -21.54
C ARG A 258 -15.36 -32.71 -21.65
N SER A 259 -15.87 -32.79 -22.87
CA SER A 259 -16.97 -33.69 -23.25
C SER A 259 -17.05 -33.81 -24.76
N GLU A 260 -16.13 -34.56 -25.37
CA GLU A 260 -16.30 -35.16 -26.71
C GLU A 260 -15.10 -36.09 -26.96
N GLU A 261 -15.11 -37.24 -26.29
CA GLU A 261 -14.41 -38.46 -26.71
C GLU A 261 -15.06 -39.62 -25.94
N GLU A 262 -16.27 -39.98 -26.39
CA GLU A 262 -16.79 -41.36 -26.34
C GLU A 262 -16.74 -41.93 -27.76
#